data_AF-A0A2G6LGK4-F1
#
_entry.id   AF-A0A2G6LGK4-F1
#
_cell.length_a   1.000
_cell.length_b   1.000
_cell.length_c   1.000
_cell.angle_alpha   90.00
_cell.angle_beta   90.00
_cell.angle_gamma   90.00
#
_symmetry.space_group_name_H-M   'P 1'
#
loop_
_entity.id
_entity.type
_entity.pdbx_description
1 polymer ?
#
loop_
_entity_poly.entity_id
_entity_poly.type
_entity_poly.pdbx_seq_one_letter_code
_entity_poly.pdbx_strand_id
1 'polypeptide(L)'
;MYMKRFLLIAGLCAIFLLLLFSYTTGAKDDLKIETRYHVNQDLSLSVISGDFDDVDVSAWKKVINILPKDLLKQHVVELHAFSDGVDGTLAFVEANDTDESRWTFAIDYEDAVDTESDDFISTVIHEFAHILSLSPNQIQQIYDSCDSYEIEEGCAKEGSYINGFYKTFWQGDLSSEHKNLIDGLEGDDKEAIIADFFDAHSESFVNEYAATNPPEDFAESFMFFVLSEKINNPISMKEKKQNFFYNYPKLAEIRDTIRANTRVRK
;
A
#
# COMPACT_ATOMS: atom_id res chain seq x y z
N MET A 1 47.95 5.18 -17.10
CA MET A 1 47.87 5.00 -15.63
C MET A 1 47.15 6.21 -15.04
N TYR A 2 45.81 6.15 -14.97
CA TYR A 2 44.99 7.11 -14.21
C TYR A 2 43.70 6.37 -13.81
N MET A 3 43.57 6.12 -12.52
CA MET A 3 42.35 5.65 -11.86
C MET A 3 41.26 6.72 -12.01
N LYS A 4 40.07 6.33 -12.46
CA LYS A 4 38.84 7.10 -12.21
C LYS A 4 38.06 6.41 -11.11
N ARG A 5 37.86 7.15 -10.01
CA ARG A 5 37.02 6.83 -8.86
C ARG A 5 35.58 6.62 -9.33
N PHE A 6 34.97 5.52 -8.92
CA PHE A 6 33.51 5.38 -8.90
C PHE A 6 32.99 6.25 -7.75
N LEU A 7 32.17 7.26 -8.07
CA LEU A 7 31.28 7.87 -7.09
C LEU A 7 30.12 6.90 -6.87
N LEU A 8 29.92 6.45 -5.63
CA LEU A 8 28.61 6.02 -5.18
C LEU A 8 27.69 7.24 -5.22
N ILE A 9 26.64 7.18 -6.02
CA ILE A 9 25.49 8.06 -5.89
C ILE A 9 24.59 7.37 -4.86
N ALA A 10 24.62 7.85 -3.62
CA ALA A 10 23.56 7.59 -2.66
C ALA A 10 22.33 8.35 -3.17
N GLY A 11 21.36 7.63 -3.70
CA GLY A 11 20.04 8.17 -4.03
C GLY A 11 19.27 8.32 -2.73
N LEU A 12 19.28 9.53 -2.16
CA LEU A 12 18.23 9.98 -1.25
C LEU A 12 16.97 10.14 -2.09
N CYS A 13 16.12 9.12 -2.07
CA CYS A 13 14.75 9.23 -2.53
C CYS A 13 13.97 9.79 -1.33
N ALA A 14 13.81 11.12 -1.30
CA ALA A 14 12.91 11.76 -0.35
C ALA A 14 11.49 11.48 -0.85
N ILE A 15 10.93 10.34 -0.42
CA ILE A 15 9.52 10.03 -0.59
C ILE A 15 8.82 10.88 0.48
N PHE A 16 8.20 11.98 0.07
CA PHE A 16 7.29 12.74 0.93
C PHE A 16 6.05 11.87 1.09
N LEU A 17 5.89 11.29 2.27
CA LEU A 17 4.97 10.20 2.53
C LEU A 17 3.78 10.74 3.33
N LEU A 18 2.70 11.06 2.61
CA LEU A 18 1.44 11.49 3.20
C LEU A 18 0.82 10.29 3.92
N LEU A 19 0.88 10.39 5.23
CA LEU A 19 0.47 9.42 6.23
C LEU A 19 -0.96 8.90 5.99
N LEU A 20 -1.12 7.58 6.00
CA LEU A 20 -2.39 6.93 6.29
C LEU A 20 -2.79 7.26 7.74
N PHE A 21 -3.60 8.30 7.90
CA PHE A 21 -4.31 8.65 9.13
C PHE A 21 -5.82 8.65 8.83
N SER A 22 -6.61 7.94 9.62
CA SER A 22 -8.04 8.22 9.75
C SER A 22 -8.38 8.72 11.16
N TYR A 23 -9.23 9.75 11.18
CA TYR A 23 -9.91 10.31 12.36
C TYR A 23 -9.08 11.04 13.42
N THR A 24 -8.10 11.85 13.01
CA THR A 24 -7.94 13.20 13.57
C THR A 24 -7.87 14.20 12.42
N THR A 25 -8.74 15.22 12.48
CA THR A 25 -8.86 16.31 11.50
C THR A 25 -7.50 17.01 11.33
N GLY A 26 -6.83 16.85 10.19
CA GLY A 26 -5.53 17.49 9.99
C GLY A 26 -4.93 17.34 8.60
N ALA A 27 -4.64 16.12 8.14
CA ALA A 27 -3.87 15.91 6.90
C ALA A 27 -4.72 15.57 5.66
N LYS A 28 -5.80 14.77 5.80
CA LYS A 28 -6.72 14.45 4.68
C LYS A 28 -7.50 15.66 4.16
N ASP A 29 -7.67 16.71 4.96
CA ASP A 29 -8.42 17.92 4.59
C ASP A 29 -7.70 18.80 3.54
N ASP A 30 -6.43 18.52 3.23
CA ASP A 30 -5.63 19.34 2.30
C ASP A 30 -5.58 18.78 0.87
N LEU A 31 -5.89 17.49 0.64
CA LEU A 31 -5.98 16.92 -0.71
C LEU A 31 -7.36 17.18 -1.31
N LYS A 32 -7.44 18.16 -2.20
CA LYS A 32 -8.67 18.50 -2.89
C LYS A 32 -8.98 17.46 -3.97
N ILE A 33 -9.96 16.59 -3.72
CA ILE A 33 -10.54 15.73 -4.75
C ILE A 33 -11.20 16.62 -5.82
N GLU A 34 -10.71 16.51 -7.05
CA GLU A 34 -11.15 17.33 -8.18
C GLU A 34 -12.37 16.71 -8.85
N THR A 35 -12.28 15.40 -9.13
CA THR A 35 -13.35 14.64 -9.79
C THR A 35 -13.57 13.29 -9.10
N ARG A 36 -14.83 12.95 -8.88
CA ARG A 36 -15.26 11.63 -8.38
C ARG A 36 -15.95 10.87 -9.50
N TYR A 37 -15.58 9.63 -9.67
CA TYR A 37 -16.17 8.72 -10.64
C TYR A 37 -16.74 7.48 -9.94
N HIS A 38 -17.89 7.03 -10.41
CA HIS A 38 -18.35 5.68 -10.18
C HIS A 38 -17.61 4.72 -11.12
N VAL A 39 -17.11 3.62 -10.57
CA VAL A 39 -16.49 2.53 -11.33
C VAL A 39 -17.57 1.51 -11.69
N ASN A 40 -17.96 1.50 -12.96
CA ASN A 40 -18.96 0.57 -13.48
C ASN A 40 -18.44 -0.88 -13.47
N GLN A 41 -19.35 -1.85 -13.62
CA GLN A 41 -19.00 -3.29 -13.65
C GLN A 41 -18.10 -3.70 -14.82
N ASP A 42 -18.06 -2.91 -15.89
CA ASP A 42 -17.11 -3.08 -17.01
C ASP A 42 -15.79 -2.31 -16.80
N LEU A 43 -15.61 -1.70 -15.62
CA LEU A 43 -14.52 -0.83 -15.20
C LEU A 43 -14.47 0.52 -15.92
N SER A 44 -15.50 0.88 -16.69
CA SER A 44 -15.64 2.25 -17.21
C SER A 44 -16.01 3.23 -16.09
N LEU A 45 -15.74 4.51 -16.33
CA LEU A 45 -16.00 5.58 -15.35
C LEU A 45 -17.27 6.36 -15.70
N SER A 46 -18.01 6.76 -14.67
CA SER A 46 -19.15 7.68 -14.79
C SER A 46 -19.03 8.76 -13.74
N VAL A 47 -19.06 10.04 -14.15
CA VAL A 47 -18.85 11.16 -13.23
C VAL A 47 -19.96 11.20 -12.17
N ILE A 48 -19.56 11.27 -10.91
CA ILE A 48 -20.41 11.57 -9.76
C ILE A 48 -20.41 13.09 -9.50
N SER A 49 -19.21 13.69 -9.47
CA SER A 49 -19.00 15.14 -9.28
C SER A 49 -17.67 15.56 -9.89
N GLY A 50 -17.51 16.85 -10.21
CA GLY A 50 -16.34 17.37 -10.93
C GLY A 50 -16.55 17.34 -12.44
N ASP A 51 -15.47 17.48 -13.20
CA ASP A 51 -15.48 17.49 -14.66
C ASP A 51 -14.81 16.22 -15.20
N PHE A 52 -15.39 15.62 -16.23
CA PHE A 52 -14.78 14.48 -16.90
C PHE A 52 -13.46 14.89 -17.54
N ASP A 53 -12.38 14.15 -17.22
CA ASP A 53 -11.07 14.32 -17.83
C ASP A 53 -10.57 13.00 -18.45
N ASP A 54 -10.05 13.09 -19.68
CA ASP A 54 -9.41 11.96 -20.37
C ASP A 54 -8.11 11.53 -19.66
N VAL A 55 -7.46 12.44 -18.92
CA VAL A 55 -6.25 12.13 -18.12
C VAL A 55 -6.62 11.17 -16.98
N ASP A 56 -7.69 11.43 -16.23
CA ASP A 56 -8.17 10.54 -15.15
C ASP A 56 -8.51 9.15 -15.69
N VAL A 57 -9.23 9.11 -16.82
CA VAL A 57 -9.59 7.85 -17.49
C VAL A 57 -8.33 7.11 -17.95
N SER A 58 -7.31 7.84 -18.42
CA SER A 58 -6.03 7.27 -18.82
C SER A 58 -5.28 6.68 -17.62
N ALA A 59 -5.20 7.42 -16.50
CA ALA A 59 -4.63 6.98 -15.23
C ALA A 59 -5.30 5.68 -14.75
N TRP A 60 -6.64 5.66 -14.71
CA TRP A 60 -7.42 4.50 -14.30
C TRP A 60 -7.23 3.28 -15.22
N LYS A 61 -7.19 3.48 -16.54
CA LYS A 61 -6.90 2.40 -17.51
C LYS A 61 -5.58 1.70 -17.22
N LYS A 62 -4.58 2.42 -16.67
CA LYS A 62 -3.28 1.85 -16.34
C LYS A 62 -3.36 1.00 -15.08
N VAL A 63 -4.09 1.44 -14.05
CA VAL A 63 -4.44 0.60 -12.88
C VAL A 63 -5.15 -0.69 -13.33
N ILE A 64 -6.15 -0.59 -14.21
CA ILE A 64 -6.86 -1.74 -14.80
C ILE A 64 -5.90 -2.70 -15.53
N ASN A 65 -4.87 -2.18 -16.18
CA ASN A 65 -3.92 -2.98 -16.93
C ASN A 65 -2.95 -3.72 -16.02
N ILE A 66 -2.61 -3.19 -14.84
CA ILE A 66 -1.71 -3.82 -13.87
C ILE A 66 -2.44 -4.90 -13.08
N LEU A 67 -3.61 -4.57 -12.52
CA LEU A 67 -4.27 -5.38 -11.48
C LEU A 67 -5.27 -6.42 -12.05
N PRO A 68 -5.59 -7.50 -11.30
CA PRO A 68 -6.60 -8.47 -11.70
C PRO A 68 -7.99 -7.84 -11.80
N LYS A 69 -8.53 -7.76 -13.02
CA LYS A 69 -9.81 -7.05 -13.31
C LYS A 69 -11.00 -7.56 -12.50
N ASP A 70 -11.08 -8.86 -12.24
CA ASP A 70 -12.19 -9.42 -11.45
C ASP A 70 -12.15 -8.97 -10.00
N LEU A 71 -10.95 -8.77 -9.43
CA LEU A 71 -10.80 -8.22 -8.09
C LEU A 71 -11.10 -6.72 -8.07
N LEU A 72 -10.69 -5.96 -9.09
CA LEU A 72 -11.09 -4.55 -9.21
C LEU A 72 -12.62 -4.40 -9.22
N LYS A 73 -13.34 -5.20 -10.03
CA LYS A 73 -14.81 -5.18 -10.08
C LYS A 73 -15.47 -5.58 -8.76
N GLN A 74 -14.83 -6.50 -8.04
CA GLN A 74 -15.32 -6.99 -6.76
C GLN A 74 -15.14 -5.98 -5.62
N HIS A 75 -14.07 -5.18 -5.65
CA HIS A 75 -13.66 -4.37 -4.50
C HIS A 75 -13.84 -2.87 -4.73
N VAL A 76 -13.44 -2.34 -5.88
CA VAL A 76 -13.45 -0.88 -6.14
C VAL A 76 -14.81 -0.44 -6.69
N VAL A 77 -15.35 0.66 -6.17
CA VAL A 77 -16.64 1.24 -6.59
C VAL A 77 -16.54 2.71 -6.98
N GLU A 78 -15.51 3.40 -6.51
CA GLU A 78 -15.23 4.79 -6.86
C GLU A 78 -13.76 4.98 -7.23
N LEU A 79 -13.53 5.91 -8.14
CA LEU A 79 -12.22 6.49 -8.41
C LEU A 79 -12.29 7.97 -8.05
N HIS A 80 -11.34 8.45 -7.25
CA HIS A 80 -11.16 9.87 -6.97
C HIS A 80 -9.90 10.35 -7.69
N ALA A 81 -10.05 11.36 -8.54
CA ALA A 81 -8.94 12.05 -9.18
C ALA A 81 -8.61 13.29 -8.35
N PHE A 82 -7.34 13.44 -7.99
CA PHE A 82 -6.82 14.59 -7.25
C PHE A 82 -5.49 15.01 -7.86
N SER A 83 -4.94 16.13 -7.40
CA SER A 83 -3.51 16.39 -7.55
C SER A 83 -2.99 17.26 -6.41
N ASP A 84 -1.79 16.98 -5.91
CA ASP A 84 -1.04 17.84 -4.99
C ASP A 84 0.12 18.60 -5.66
N GLY A 85 0.27 18.44 -6.97
CA GLY A 85 1.32 19.02 -7.79
C GLY A 85 2.08 17.94 -8.55
N VAL A 86 3.33 18.24 -8.92
CA VAL A 86 4.27 17.24 -9.45
C VAL A 86 5.10 16.72 -8.29
N ASP A 87 5.20 15.41 -8.19
CA ASP A 87 5.73 14.67 -7.05
C ASP A 87 4.87 14.83 -5.79
N GLY A 88 4.66 13.75 -5.05
CA GLY A 88 3.82 13.77 -3.86
C GLY A 88 3.09 12.45 -3.70
N THR A 89 1.81 12.53 -3.38
CA THR A 89 0.98 11.33 -3.21
C THR A 89 0.50 10.83 -4.57
N LEU A 90 1.13 9.77 -5.09
CA LEU A 90 0.73 9.22 -6.38
C LEU A 90 -0.64 8.54 -6.35
N ALA A 91 -0.96 7.81 -5.27
CA ALA A 91 -2.25 7.15 -5.10
C ALA A 91 -2.47 6.79 -3.63
N PHE A 92 -3.74 6.56 -3.25
CA PHE A 92 -4.12 5.94 -1.99
C PHE A 92 -5.44 5.17 -2.14
N VAL A 93 -5.75 4.26 -1.22
CA VAL A 93 -7.07 3.62 -1.11
C VAL A 93 -7.72 3.87 0.24
N GLU A 94 -9.04 3.93 0.24
CA GLU A 94 -9.82 4.01 1.47
C GLU A 94 -11.16 3.25 1.35
N ALA A 95 -11.73 2.90 2.49
CA ALA A 95 -13.08 2.36 2.54
C ALA A 95 -14.06 3.39 1.95
N ASN A 96 -15.01 2.94 1.15
CA ASN A 96 -15.97 3.85 0.51
C ASN A 96 -16.97 4.41 1.53
N ASP A 97 -17.24 5.72 1.46
CA ASP A 97 -18.14 6.45 2.36
C ASP A 97 -19.55 5.86 2.48
N THR A 98 -20.06 5.24 1.40
CA THR A 98 -21.44 4.73 1.34
C THR A 98 -21.53 3.22 1.55
N ASP A 99 -20.45 2.50 1.27
CA ASP A 99 -20.33 1.06 1.43
C ASP A 99 -18.90 0.73 1.90
N GLU A 100 -18.68 0.74 3.21
CA GLU A 100 -17.39 0.43 3.85
C GLU A 100 -16.88 -0.99 3.52
N SER A 101 -17.70 -1.83 2.88
CA SER A 101 -17.30 -3.14 2.38
C SER A 101 -16.54 -3.09 1.04
N ARG A 102 -16.51 -1.90 0.43
CA ARG A 102 -15.96 -1.58 -0.89
C ARG A 102 -14.97 -0.44 -0.76
N TRP A 103 -14.22 -0.21 -1.83
CA TRP A 103 -13.07 0.67 -1.84
C TRP A 103 -13.24 1.83 -2.82
N THR A 104 -12.76 2.98 -2.39
CA THR A 104 -12.42 4.12 -3.23
C THR A 104 -10.93 4.04 -3.54
N PHE A 105 -10.58 4.13 -4.82
CA PHE A 105 -9.19 4.27 -5.26
C PHE A 105 -8.95 5.74 -5.61
N ALA A 106 -7.94 6.38 -5.05
CA ALA A 106 -7.57 7.74 -5.38
C ALA A 106 -6.25 7.76 -6.15
N ILE A 107 -6.14 8.60 -7.18
CA ILE A 107 -4.95 8.70 -8.02
C ILE A 107 -4.63 10.18 -8.31
N ASP A 108 -3.36 10.54 -8.18
CA ASP A 108 -2.85 11.80 -8.70
C ASP A 108 -2.68 11.68 -10.21
N TYR A 109 -3.48 12.41 -10.96
CA TYR A 109 -3.48 12.35 -12.42
C TYR A 109 -2.27 13.05 -13.05
N GLU A 110 -1.64 14.02 -12.36
CA GLU A 110 -0.42 14.70 -12.81
C GLU A 110 0.83 13.81 -12.64
N ASP A 111 0.87 13.01 -11.58
CA ASP A 111 1.95 12.04 -11.34
C ASP A 111 1.73 10.72 -12.09
N ALA A 112 0.50 10.41 -12.48
CA ALA A 112 0.17 9.27 -13.34
C ALA A 112 0.47 9.52 -14.84
N VAL A 113 1.47 10.36 -15.16
CA VAL A 113 1.90 10.64 -16.54
C VAL A 113 2.95 9.62 -17.01
N ASP A 114 3.98 9.28 -16.22
CA ASP A 114 4.94 8.21 -16.52
C ASP A 114 4.58 6.90 -15.80
N THR A 115 3.70 6.14 -16.43
CA THR A 115 3.06 4.98 -15.78
C THR A 115 3.64 3.65 -16.16
N GLU A 116 4.76 3.70 -16.89
CA GLU A 116 5.67 2.57 -17.00
C GLU A 116 6.83 2.74 -16.01
N SER A 117 6.84 3.81 -15.19
CA SER A 117 7.80 3.96 -14.10
C SER A 117 7.61 2.85 -13.08
N ASP A 118 8.73 2.41 -12.51
CA ASP A 118 8.71 1.43 -11.45
C ASP A 118 7.92 1.97 -10.25
N ASP A 119 7.99 3.28 -9.99
CA ASP A 119 7.30 3.99 -8.89
C ASP A 119 5.76 3.87 -8.99
N PHE A 120 5.18 4.18 -10.16
CA PHE A 120 3.74 4.03 -10.37
C PHE A 120 3.28 2.58 -10.17
N ILE A 121 4.04 1.62 -10.71
CA ILE A 121 3.70 0.19 -10.59
C ILE A 121 3.80 -0.25 -9.13
N SER A 122 4.84 0.15 -8.39
CA SER A 122 4.97 -0.15 -6.96
C SER A 122 3.79 0.41 -6.17
N THR A 123 3.43 1.68 -6.34
CA THR A 123 2.34 2.30 -5.59
C THR A 123 1.01 1.62 -5.88
N VAL A 124 0.69 1.33 -7.14
CA VAL A 124 -0.55 0.62 -7.48
C VAL A 124 -0.61 -0.78 -6.83
N ILE A 125 0.52 -1.49 -6.73
CA ILE A 125 0.57 -2.80 -6.07
C ILE A 125 0.47 -2.66 -4.55
N HIS A 126 1.09 -1.63 -3.96
CA HIS A 126 0.98 -1.28 -2.54
C HIS A 126 -0.47 -1.02 -2.17
N GLU A 127 -1.14 -0.09 -2.86
CA GLU A 127 -2.55 0.25 -2.59
C GLU A 127 -3.48 -0.95 -2.78
N PHE A 128 -3.19 -1.80 -3.76
CA PHE A 128 -3.95 -3.03 -3.93
C PHE A 128 -3.75 -4.02 -2.77
N ALA A 129 -2.58 -4.04 -2.13
CA ALA A 129 -2.33 -4.88 -0.97
C ALA A 129 -3.20 -4.50 0.23
N HIS A 130 -3.44 -3.20 0.45
CA HIS A 130 -4.41 -2.71 1.44
C HIS A 130 -5.82 -3.23 1.16
N ILE A 131 -6.27 -3.17 -0.10
CA ILE A 131 -7.56 -3.76 -0.50
C ILE A 131 -7.61 -5.26 -0.15
N LEU A 132 -6.54 -6.00 -0.41
CA LEU A 132 -6.49 -7.44 -0.16
C LEU A 132 -6.44 -7.82 1.33
N SER A 133 -5.86 -6.96 2.17
CA SER A 133 -5.56 -7.23 3.58
C SER A 133 -6.56 -6.62 4.55
N LEU A 134 -7.30 -5.58 4.12
CA LEU A 134 -8.25 -4.82 4.92
C LEU A 134 -9.70 -4.94 4.40
N SER A 135 -9.95 -5.78 3.39
CA SER A 135 -11.33 -6.04 2.95
C SER A 135 -12.18 -6.75 4.04
N PRO A 136 -13.51 -6.75 3.95
CA PRO A 136 -14.42 -7.35 4.93
C PRO A 136 -14.26 -8.86 5.16
N ASN A 137 -13.56 -9.57 4.27
CA ASN A 137 -13.19 -10.97 4.50
C ASN A 137 -11.93 -11.11 5.38
N GLN A 138 -11.18 -10.03 5.60
CA GLN A 138 -9.99 -9.96 6.42
C GLN A 138 -10.22 -9.32 7.78
N ILE A 139 -11.05 -8.27 7.84
CA ILE A 139 -11.30 -7.49 9.05
C ILE A 139 -12.79 -7.47 9.39
N GLN A 140 -13.11 -7.20 10.65
CA GLN A 140 -14.48 -7.02 11.14
C GLN A 140 -14.54 -5.87 12.13
N GLN A 141 -15.71 -5.23 12.23
CA GLN A 141 -15.97 -4.21 13.23
C GLN A 141 -15.77 -4.74 14.64
N ILE A 142 -15.22 -3.88 15.52
CA ILE A 142 -15.03 -4.20 16.94
C ILE A 142 -16.32 -3.86 17.69
N TYR A 143 -17.02 -4.89 18.17
CA TYR A 143 -18.25 -4.68 18.96
C TYR A 143 -18.02 -4.80 20.47
N ASP A 144 -17.12 -5.69 20.91
CA ASP A 144 -16.83 -5.94 22.34
C ASP A 144 -15.32 -5.93 22.61
N SER A 145 -14.60 -6.89 22.03
CA SER A 145 -13.14 -7.04 22.15
C SER A 145 -12.55 -7.61 20.86
N CYS A 146 -11.27 -7.33 20.61
CA CYS A 146 -10.51 -8.00 19.56
C CYS A 146 -9.57 -9.05 20.17
N ASP A 147 -9.86 -10.32 19.91
CA ASP A 147 -9.06 -11.45 20.41
C ASP A 147 -7.81 -11.74 19.55
N SER A 148 -7.68 -11.02 18.43
CA SER A 148 -6.68 -11.18 17.39
C SER A 148 -5.92 -9.85 17.22
N TYR A 149 -5.47 -9.53 16.01
CA TYR A 149 -4.81 -8.26 15.75
C TYR A 149 -5.82 -7.12 15.61
N GLU A 150 -5.78 -6.16 16.55
CA GLU A 150 -6.55 -4.92 16.51
C GLU A 150 -5.81 -3.85 15.71
N ILE A 151 -6.50 -3.29 14.71
CA ILE A 151 -6.05 -2.21 13.83
C ILE A 151 -7.09 -1.10 13.77
N GLU A 152 -6.71 0.03 13.21
CA GLU A 152 -7.58 1.20 13.10
C GLU A 152 -8.88 0.88 12.35
N GLU A 153 -8.80 0.06 11.31
CA GLU A 153 -9.93 -0.36 10.49
C GLU A 153 -10.80 -1.43 11.16
N GLY A 154 -10.36 -1.99 12.30
CA GLY A 154 -11.12 -2.91 13.12
C GLY A 154 -10.31 -4.10 13.63
N CYS A 155 -10.98 -5.24 13.82
CA CYS A 155 -10.36 -6.46 14.30
C CYS A 155 -10.06 -7.41 13.14
N ALA A 156 -8.81 -7.83 13.00
CA ALA A 156 -8.42 -8.81 12.00
C ALA A 156 -9.04 -10.18 12.31
N LYS A 157 -9.69 -10.82 11.34
CA LYS A 157 -10.27 -12.16 11.52
C LYS A 157 -9.17 -13.19 11.74
N GLU A 158 -9.45 -14.23 12.51
CA GLU A 158 -8.42 -15.22 12.90
C GLU A 158 -7.68 -15.85 11.71
N GLY A 159 -8.39 -16.13 10.62
CA GLY A 159 -7.82 -16.70 9.39
C GLY A 159 -7.42 -15.68 8.31
N SER A 160 -7.39 -14.39 8.63
CA SER A 160 -7.04 -13.34 7.66
C SER A 160 -5.55 -13.29 7.38
N TYR A 161 -5.19 -12.79 6.20
CA TYR A 161 -3.82 -12.58 5.77
C TYR A 161 -3.09 -11.60 6.71
N ILE A 162 -3.74 -10.49 7.07
CA ILE A 162 -3.16 -9.47 7.95
C ILE A 162 -2.94 -10.00 9.37
N ASN A 163 -3.88 -10.80 9.92
CA ASN A 163 -3.69 -11.44 11.22
C ASN A 163 -2.54 -12.45 11.18
N GLY A 164 -2.48 -13.28 10.13
CA GLY A 164 -1.39 -14.24 9.94
C GLY A 164 -0.03 -13.54 9.83
N PHE A 165 0.03 -12.41 9.12
CA PHE A 165 1.24 -11.62 8.95
C PHE A 165 1.69 -11.00 10.29
N TYR A 166 0.77 -10.32 10.98
CA TYR A 166 1.03 -9.75 12.30
C TYR A 166 1.52 -10.78 13.31
N LYS A 167 0.81 -11.92 13.44
CA LYS A 167 1.21 -12.99 14.36
C LYS A 167 2.57 -13.59 14.04
N THR A 168 2.95 -13.62 12.76
CA THR A 168 4.23 -14.22 12.33
C THR A 168 5.40 -13.28 12.57
N PHE A 169 5.23 -11.98 12.35
CA PHE A 169 6.36 -11.05 12.25
C PHE A 169 6.37 -9.91 13.26
N TRP A 170 5.21 -9.52 13.79
CA TRP A 170 5.09 -8.36 14.67
C TRP A 170 4.79 -8.70 16.12
N GLN A 171 3.95 -9.71 16.35
CA GLN A 171 3.47 -10.06 17.68
C GLN A 171 4.64 -10.32 18.66
N GLY A 172 4.60 -9.63 19.81
CA GLY A 172 5.62 -9.74 20.86
C GLY A 172 6.45 -8.47 20.98
N ASP A 173 7.77 -8.63 21.16
CA ASP A 173 8.69 -7.54 21.48
C ASP A 173 8.69 -6.44 20.42
N LEU A 174 8.70 -6.80 19.12
CA LEU A 174 8.72 -5.84 18.02
C LEU A 174 7.50 -4.90 18.07
N SER A 175 6.29 -5.45 18.16
CA SER A 175 5.07 -4.64 18.30
C SER A 175 5.04 -3.80 19.58
N SER A 176 5.57 -4.33 20.69
CA SER A 176 5.58 -3.62 21.98
C SER A 176 6.55 -2.45 21.97
N GLU A 177 7.74 -2.65 21.41
CA GLU A 177 8.76 -1.62 21.23
C GLU A 177 8.25 -0.52 20.28
N HIS A 178 7.76 -0.91 19.11
CA HIS A 178 7.17 0.02 18.14
C HIS A 178 6.09 0.89 18.78
N LYS A 179 5.12 0.25 19.46
CA LYS A 179 4.04 0.95 20.16
C LYS A 179 4.56 1.95 21.19
N ASN A 180 5.53 1.55 22.00
CA ASN A 180 6.10 2.43 23.03
C ASN A 180 6.85 3.65 22.46
N LEU A 181 7.41 3.52 21.26
CA LEU A 181 8.18 4.58 20.61
C LEU A 181 7.29 5.53 19.80
N ILE A 182 6.28 5.00 19.10
CA ILE A 182 5.57 5.71 18.03
C ILE A 182 4.18 6.18 18.47
N ASP A 183 3.53 5.51 19.44
CA ASP A 183 2.17 5.90 19.85
C ASP A 183 2.13 7.33 20.39
N GLY A 184 1.21 8.14 19.83
CA GLY A 184 1.01 9.53 20.23
C GLY A 184 1.99 10.53 19.61
N LEU A 185 2.86 10.09 18.70
CA LEU A 185 3.65 10.98 17.85
C LEU A 185 2.92 11.30 16.54
N GLU A 186 3.17 12.49 16.01
CA GLU A 186 2.61 12.99 14.75
C GLU A 186 3.68 13.80 13.97
N GLY A 187 3.52 13.94 12.66
CA GLY A 187 4.41 14.72 11.79
C GLY A 187 5.88 14.31 11.84
N ASP A 188 6.78 15.28 11.67
CA ASP A 188 8.24 15.10 11.60
C ASP A 188 8.82 14.32 12.79
N ASP A 189 8.25 14.48 13.99
CA ASP A 189 8.69 13.75 15.19
C ASP A 189 8.43 12.24 15.06
N LYS A 190 7.28 11.86 14.46
CA LYS A 190 6.95 10.46 14.19
C LYS A 190 7.88 9.88 13.13
N GLU A 191 8.14 10.63 12.06
CA GLU A 191 8.98 10.19 10.94
C GLU A 191 10.42 9.91 11.39
N ALA A 192 11.01 10.81 12.18
CA ALA A 192 12.36 10.62 12.72
C ALA A 192 12.47 9.35 13.57
N ILE A 193 11.46 9.06 14.39
CA ILE A 193 11.43 7.85 15.23
C ILE A 193 11.21 6.58 14.41
N ILE A 194 10.42 6.63 13.33
CA ILE A 194 10.27 5.51 12.40
C ILE A 194 11.62 5.20 11.73
N ALA A 195 12.35 6.22 11.28
CA ALA A 195 13.68 6.05 10.68
C ALA A 195 14.67 5.40 11.67
N ASP A 196 14.73 5.89 12.91
CA ASP A 196 15.57 5.31 13.97
C ASP A 196 15.17 3.85 14.28
N PHE A 197 13.86 3.56 14.32
CA PHE A 197 13.34 2.21 14.54
C PHE A 197 13.70 1.28 13.37
N PHE A 198 13.57 1.74 12.13
CA PHE A 198 14.00 1.01 10.95
C PHE A 198 15.50 0.71 10.98
N ASP A 199 16.36 1.68 11.31
CA ASP A 199 17.80 1.48 11.40
C ASP A 199 18.17 0.41 12.43
N ALA A 200 17.49 0.42 13.59
CA ALA A 200 17.67 -0.59 14.63
C ALA A 200 17.18 -1.99 14.22
N HIS A 201 16.18 -2.07 13.33
CA HIS A 201 15.50 -3.29 12.91
C HIS A 201 15.56 -3.53 11.39
N SER A 202 16.65 -3.13 10.73
CA SER A 202 16.76 -3.12 9.26
C SER A 202 16.74 -4.51 8.58
N GLU A 203 16.88 -5.58 9.35
CA GLU A 203 16.68 -6.96 8.90
C GLU A 203 15.22 -7.45 9.04
N SER A 204 14.37 -6.64 9.65
CA SER A 204 12.95 -6.90 9.86
C SER A 204 12.08 -6.31 8.76
N PHE A 205 12.45 -5.18 8.15
CA PHE A 205 11.61 -4.45 7.21
C PHE A 205 12.23 -4.42 5.80
N VAL A 206 11.38 -4.42 4.77
CA VAL A 206 11.82 -4.37 3.37
C VAL A 206 12.34 -2.98 2.96
N ASN A 207 11.82 -1.93 3.60
CA ASN A 207 12.28 -0.55 3.56
C ASN A 207 11.83 0.20 4.83
N GLU A 208 12.16 1.48 4.93
CA GLU A 208 11.79 2.34 6.06
C GLU A 208 10.27 2.48 6.19
N TYR A 209 9.55 2.61 5.08
CA TYR A 209 8.10 2.81 5.12
C TYR A 209 7.34 1.62 5.72
N ALA A 210 7.82 0.40 5.47
CA ALA A 210 7.31 -0.81 6.10
C ALA A 210 7.46 -0.81 7.63
N ALA A 211 8.29 0.06 8.21
CA ALA A 211 8.43 0.18 9.66
C ALA A 211 7.35 1.06 10.30
N THR A 212 6.48 1.70 9.52
CA THR A 212 5.44 2.65 9.99
C THR A 212 4.37 2.00 10.85
N ASN A 213 3.87 0.84 10.41
CA ASN A 213 2.87 0.02 11.12
C ASN A 213 2.74 -1.35 10.39
N PRO A 214 2.01 -2.32 10.98
CA PRO A 214 1.83 -3.63 10.32
C PRO A 214 1.03 -3.63 9.00
N PRO A 215 -0.02 -2.80 8.79
CA PRO A 215 -0.63 -2.62 7.47
C PRO A 215 0.37 -2.17 6.37
N GLU A 216 1.19 -1.15 6.60
CA GLU A 216 2.21 -0.70 5.65
C GLU A 216 3.25 -1.80 5.38
N ASP A 217 3.71 -2.48 6.43
CA ASP A 217 4.65 -3.59 6.26
C ASP A 217 4.08 -4.73 5.42
N PHE A 218 2.78 -5.02 5.59
CA PHE A 218 2.09 -6.00 4.76
C PHE A 218 2.07 -5.54 3.29
N ALA A 219 1.71 -4.28 3.04
CA ALA A 219 1.57 -3.72 1.70
C ALA A 219 2.92 -3.66 0.97
N GLU A 220 3.95 -3.13 1.63
CA GLU A 220 5.32 -3.09 1.14
C GLU A 220 5.87 -4.51 0.91
N SER A 221 5.71 -5.42 1.87
CA SER A 221 6.17 -6.80 1.71
C SER A 221 5.46 -7.50 0.54
N PHE A 222 4.17 -7.22 0.32
CA PHE A 222 3.42 -7.76 -0.82
C PHE A 222 3.91 -7.18 -2.15
N MET A 223 4.18 -5.88 -2.19
CA MET A 223 4.78 -5.22 -3.35
C MET A 223 6.13 -5.87 -3.71
N PHE A 224 7.02 -6.03 -2.73
CA PHE A 224 8.30 -6.73 -2.95
C PHE A 224 8.10 -8.19 -3.39
N PHE A 225 7.11 -8.89 -2.84
CA PHE A 225 6.75 -10.25 -3.26
C PHE A 225 6.36 -10.31 -4.75
N VAL A 226 5.58 -9.35 -5.23
CA VAL A 226 5.13 -9.29 -6.62
C VAL A 226 6.29 -8.93 -7.55
N LEU A 227 7.05 -7.89 -7.21
CA LEU A 227 8.09 -7.33 -8.07
C LEU A 227 9.39 -8.14 -8.08
N SER A 228 9.69 -8.87 -7.01
CA SER A 228 10.96 -9.60 -6.87
C SER A 228 10.84 -11.09 -7.17
N GLU A 229 11.99 -11.70 -7.47
CA GLU A 229 12.11 -13.15 -7.55
C GLU A 229 11.92 -13.80 -6.17
N LYS A 230 11.50 -15.07 -6.18
CA LYS A 230 11.40 -15.85 -4.95
C LYS A 230 12.77 -16.00 -4.30
N ILE A 231 12.87 -15.69 -3.00
CA ILE A 231 14.10 -15.88 -2.25
C ILE A 231 14.24 -17.36 -1.89
N ASN A 232 15.35 -17.98 -2.28
CA ASN A 232 15.67 -19.34 -1.87
C ASN A 232 16.33 -19.31 -0.50
N ASN A 233 15.80 -20.09 0.46
CA ASN A 233 16.28 -20.19 1.83
C ASN A 233 16.30 -18.84 2.58
N PRO A 234 15.15 -18.19 2.80
CA PRO A 234 15.10 -16.89 3.47
C PRO A 234 15.58 -16.99 4.93
N ILE A 235 16.55 -16.16 5.30
CA ILE A 235 17.21 -16.15 6.62
C ILE A 235 16.67 -14.98 7.46
N SER A 236 16.72 -13.76 6.92
CA SER A 236 16.28 -12.56 7.64
C SER A 236 14.76 -12.47 7.70
N MET A 237 14.24 -11.59 8.56
CA MET A 237 12.80 -11.43 8.72
C MET A 237 12.18 -10.76 7.48
N LYS A 238 12.81 -9.74 6.90
CA LYS A 238 12.35 -9.13 5.63
C LYS A 238 12.28 -10.13 4.46
N GLU A 239 13.26 -11.04 4.34
CA GLU A 239 13.23 -12.11 3.33
C GLU A 239 12.08 -13.10 3.56
N LYS A 240 11.79 -13.41 4.83
CA LYS A 240 10.65 -14.28 5.19
C LYS A 240 9.31 -13.59 4.95
N LYS A 241 9.19 -12.29 5.22
CA LYS A 241 8.01 -11.47 4.92
C LYS A 241 7.72 -11.46 3.42
N GLN A 242 8.72 -11.21 2.58
CA GLN A 242 8.55 -11.29 1.12
C GLN A 242 8.04 -12.67 0.67
N ASN A 243 8.52 -13.76 1.28
CA ASN A 243 8.07 -15.11 0.92
C ASN A 243 6.77 -15.56 1.60
N PHE A 244 6.26 -14.83 2.59
CA PHE A 244 5.08 -15.19 3.37
C PHE A 244 3.86 -15.48 2.49
N PHE A 245 3.68 -14.68 1.44
CA PHE A 245 2.51 -14.74 0.57
C PHE A 245 2.42 -16.03 -0.25
N TYR A 246 3.52 -16.77 -0.43
CA TYR A 246 3.49 -18.11 -1.04
C TYR A 246 2.68 -19.14 -0.22
N ASN A 247 2.41 -18.86 1.06
CA ASN A 247 1.56 -19.71 1.90
C ASN A 247 0.07 -19.60 1.51
N TYR A 248 -0.31 -18.61 0.69
CA TYR A 248 -1.68 -18.38 0.26
C TYR A 248 -1.77 -18.52 -1.27
N PRO A 249 -2.29 -19.65 -1.79
CA PRO A 249 -2.33 -19.90 -3.24
C PRO A 249 -2.98 -18.78 -4.06
N LYS A 250 -4.01 -18.12 -3.49
CA LYS A 250 -4.68 -17.01 -4.16
C LYS A 250 -3.77 -15.79 -4.36
N LEU A 251 -2.92 -15.47 -3.37
CA LEU A 251 -1.98 -14.35 -3.46
C LEU A 251 -0.85 -14.65 -4.46
N ALA A 252 -0.42 -15.92 -4.55
CA ALA A 252 0.51 -16.36 -5.59
C ALA A 252 -0.08 -16.23 -7.01
N GLU A 253 -1.34 -16.60 -7.21
CA GLU A 253 -2.04 -16.40 -8.50
C GLU A 253 -2.17 -14.92 -8.88
N ILE A 254 -2.47 -14.07 -7.88
CA ILE A 254 -2.51 -12.61 -8.07
C ILE A 254 -1.15 -12.08 -8.51
N ARG A 255 -0.07 -12.49 -7.83
CA ARG A 255 1.30 -12.15 -8.25
C ARG A 255 1.57 -12.54 -9.69
N ASP A 256 1.25 -13.76 -10.08
CA ASP A 256 1.52 -14.24 -11.44
C ASP A 256 0.72 -13.44 -12.48
N THR A 257 -0.51 -13.04 -12.14
CA THR A 257 -1.34 -12.17 -12.98
C THR A 257 -0.72 -10.78 -13.14
N ILE A 258 -0.35 -10.12 -12.03
CA ILE A 258 0.25 -8.78 -12.07
C ILE A 258 1.58 -8.80 -12.84
N ARG A 259 2.41 -9.84 -12.66
CA ARG A 259 3.68 -10.00 -13.39
C ARG A 259 3.50 -10.34 -14.87
N ALA A 260 2.39 -10.95 -15.25
CA ALA A 260 2.07 -11.16 -16.66
C ALA A 260 1.62 -9.86 -17.36
N ASN A 261 1.06 -8.93 -16.58
CA ASN A 261 0.57 -7.64 -17.02
C ASN A 261 1.67 -6.55 -17.06
N THR A 262 2.68 -6.67 -16.19
CA THR A 262 3.77 -5.70 -16.04
C THR A 262 5.07 -6.23 -16.66
N ARG A 263 6.03 -5.34 -16.96
CA ARG A 263 7.34 -5.72 -17.53
C ARG A 263 8.31 -6.29 -16.50
N VAL A 264 7.83 -6.75 -15.35
CA VAL A 264 8.66 -7.33 -14.29
C VAL A 264 9.38 -8.55 -14.88
N ARG A 265 10.70 -8.40 -15.09
CA ARG A 265 11.51 -9.42 -15.75
C ARG A 265 11.42 -10.73 -14.96
N LYS A 266 11.04 -11.80 -15.65
CA LYS A 266 11.18 -13.18 -15.16
C LYS A 266 12.64 -13.58 -15.05
#